data_AF-A0A953UBZ0-F1
#
_entry.id   AF-A0A953UBZ0-F1
#
_cell.length_a   1.000
_cell.length_b   1.000
_cell.length_c   1.000
_cell.angle_alpha   90.00
_cell.angle_beta   90.00
_cell.angle_gamma   90.00
#
_symmetry.space_group_name_H-M   'P 1'
#
loop_
_entity.id
_entity.type
_entity.pdbx_description
1 polymer ?
#
loop_
_entity_poly.entity_id
_entity_poly.type
_entity_poly.pdbx_seq_one_letter_code
_entity_poly.pdbx_strand_id
1 'polypeptide(L)' 'MVPVEEFKEQTLRKMRDVRCPDHQQPPRLRFHGSTLRDITIQMSACCKKCAELANRRIAER' A
#
# COMPACT_ATOMS: atom_id res chain seq x y z
N MET A 1 2.22 -15.48 -16.48
CA MET A 1 1.16 -14.51 -16.10
C MET A 1 1.71 -13.68 -14.94
N VAL A 2 2.30 -12.52 -15.24
CA VAL A 2 3.05 -11.66 -14.30
C VAL A 2 2.35 -10.33 -13.87
N PRO A 3 1.17 -9.91 -14.38
CA PRO A 3 0.70 -8.54 -14.09
C PRO A 3 0.37 -8.24 -12.62
N VAL A 4 -0.18 -9.22 -11.90
CA VAL A 4 -0.69 -9.01 -10.54
C VAL A 4 0.44 -8.99 -9.50
N GLU A 5 1.49 -9.80 -9.72
CA GLU A 5 2.65 -9.87 -8.84
C GLU A 5 3.50 -8.60 -8.98
N GLU A 6 3.69 -8.12 -10.21
CA GLU A 6 4.38 -6.85 -10.47
C GLU A 6 3.65 -5.66 -9.83
N PHE A 7 2.31 -5.64 -9.89
CA PHE A 7 1.51 -4.63 -9.21
C PHE A 7 1.66 -4.68 -7.68
N LYS A 8 1.64 -5.87 -7.09
CA LYS A 8 1.86 -6.06 -5.65
C LYS A 8 3.26 -5.57 -5.25
N GLU A 9 4.27 -5.92 -6.03
CA GLU A 9 5.66 -5.55 -5.77
C GLU A 9 5.88 -4.03 -5.88
N GLN A 10 5.35 -3.39 -6.93
CA GLN A 10 5.41 -1.92 -7.06
C GLN A 10 4.73 -1.22 -5.89
N THR A 11 3.54 -1.67 -5.51
CA THR A 11 2.78 -1.06 -4.41
C THR A 11 3.54 -1.21 -3.08
N LEU A 12 4.14 -2.38 -2.83
CA LEU A 12 4.98 -2.63 -1.66
C LEU A 12 6.25 -1.77 -1.67
N ARG A 13 6.88 -1.58 -2.83
CA ARG A 13 8.03 -0.67 -2.97
C ARG A 13 7.67 0.77 -2.64
N LYS A 14 6.56 1.30 -3.18
CA LYS A 14 6.08 2.65 -2.88
C LYS A 14 5.82 2.88 -1.38
N MET A 15 5.55 1.80 -0.65
CA MET A 15 5.23 1.82 0.79
C MET A 15 6.40 1.55 1.72
N ARG A 16 7.53 1.07 1.21
CA ARG A 16 8.68 0.68 2.02
C ARG A 16 9.21 1.83 2.88
N ASP A 17 9.18 3.04 2.34
CA ASP A 17 9.69 4.25 2.99
C ASP A 17 8.59 5.06 3.68
N VAL A 18 7.33 4.61 3.62
CA VAL A 18 6.22 5.29 4.27
C VAL A 18 6.20 4.95 5.74
N ARG A 19 6.39 5.97 6.59
CA ARG A 19 6.18 5.88 8.03
C ARG A 19 5.32 7.02 8.52
N CYS A 20 4.48 6.75 9.52
CA CYS A 20 3.75 7.79 10.21
C CYS A 20 4.75 8.78 10.86
N PRO A 21 4.67 10.09 10.62
CA PRO A 21 5.57 11.05 11.25
C PRO A 21 5.36 11.13 12.76
N ASP A 22 4.12 10.99 13.25
CA ASP A 22 3.80 11.09 14.68
C ASP A 22 4.18 9.81 15.46
N HIS A 23 3.94 8.62 14.89
CA HIS A 23 4.08 7.34 15.61
C HIS A 23 5.24 6.46 15.09
N GLN A 24 5.89 6.84 14.00
CA GLN A 24 6.96 6.11 13.29
C GLN A 24 6.61 4.68 12.86
N GLN A 25 5.32 4.32 12.91
CA GLN A 25 4.81 3.03 12.49
C GLN A 25 4.58 2.99 10.98
N PRO A 26 5.01 1.91 10.30
CA PRO A 26 4.71 1.72 8.89
C PRO A 26 3.24 1.30 8.71
N PRO A 27 2.58 1.73 7.61
CA PRO A 27 1.28 1.17 7.23
C PRO A 27 1.43 -0.30 6.84
N ARG A 28 0.38 -1.08 7.06
CA ARG A 28 0.30 -2.49 6.65
C ARG A 28 -0.63 -2.61 5.46
N LEU A 29 -0.15 -3.26 4.41
CA LEU A 29 -0.95 -3.60 3.23
C LEU A 29 -1.23 -5.10 3.20
N ARG A 30 -2.47 -5.45 2.88
CA ARG A 30 -2.89 -6.80 2.51
C ARG A 30 -3.49 -6.76 1.12
N PHE A 31 -3.07 -7.69 0.29
CA PHE A 31 -3.61 -7.85 -1.06
C PHE A 31 -4.50 -9.07 -1.10
N HIS A 32 -5.73 -8.89 -1.55
CA HIS A 32 -6.70 -9.94 -1.79
C HIS A 32 -6.93 -10.06 -3.29
N GLY A 33 -7.13 -11.29 -3.79
CA GLY A 33 -7.31 -11.57 -5.21
C GLY A 33 -6.07 -12.10 -5.93
N SER A 34 -6.32 -12.77 -7.05
CA SER A 34 -5.33 -13.47 -7.88
C SER A 34 -5.18 -12.88 -9.28
N THR A 35 -6.00 -11.90 -9.66
CA THR A 35 -5.96 -11.23 -10.98
C THR A 35 -6.08 -9.73 -10.83
N LEU A 36 -5.63 -8.95 -11.82
CA LEU A 36 -5.79 -7.48 -11.80
C LEU A 36 -7.25 -7.01 -11.81
N ARG A 37 -8.19 -7.84 -12.27
CA ARG A 37 -9.62 -7.49 -12.30
C ARG A 37 -10.29 -7.59 -10.92
N ASP A 38 -9.73 -8.40 -10.02
CA ASP A 38 -10.30 -8.71 -8.71
C ASP A 38 -9.35 -8.31 -7.55
N ILE A 39 -8.22 -7.67 -7.87
CA ILE A 39 -7.25 -7.30 -6.83
C ILE A 39 -7.81 -6.19 -5.95
N THR A 40 -7.90 -6.48 -4.66
CA THR A 40 -8.30 -5.52 -3.62
C THR A 40 -7.12 -5.28 -2.68
N ILE A 41 -6.82 -4.01 -2.42
CA ILE A 41 -5.81 -3.62 -1.44
C ILE A 41 -6.53 -3.18 -0.17
N GLN A 42 -6.27 -3.87 0.94
CA GLN A 42 -6.66 -3.42 2.26
C GLN A 42 -5.44 -2.80 2.96
N MET A 43 -5.60 -1.56 3.41
CA MET A 43 -4.56 -0.84 4.13
C MET A 43 -4.99 -0.59 5.57
N SER A 44 -4.08 -0.85 6.50
CA SER A 44 -4.23 -0.50 7.92
C SER A 44 -3.10 0.43 8.33
N ALA A 45 -3.44 1.50 9.04
CA ALA A 45 -2.48 2.48 9.53
C ALA A 45 -2.74 2.77 11.01
N CYS A 46 -1.72 3.27 11.72
CA CYS A 46 -1.84 3.62 13.14
C CYS A 46 -2.77 4.83 13.38
N CYS A 47 -2.94 5.71 12.39
CA CYS A 47 -3.79 6.90 12.48
C CYS A 47 -4.24 7.38 11.08
N LYS A 48 -5.23 8.29 11.05
CA LYS A 48 -5.78 8.86 9.81
C LYS A 48 -4.71 9.55 8.95
N LYS A 49 -3.83 10.36 9.55
CA LYS A 49 -2.72 11.02 8.84
C LYS A 49 -1.82 10.02 8.11
N CYS A 50 -1.48 8.90 8.77
CA CYS A 50 -0.65 7.85 8.17
C CYS A 50 -1.37 7.19 6.99
N ALA A 51 -2.68 6.92 7.13
CA ALA A 51 -3.49 6.39 6.03
C ALA A 51 -3.55 7.36 4.84
N GLU A 52 -3.73 8.66 5.08
CA GLU A 52 -3.76 9.67 4.01
C GLU A 52 -2.41 9.78 3.30
N LEU A 53 -1.30 9.78 4.05
CA LEU A 53 0.05 9.83 3.49
C LEU A 53 0.36 8.58 2.66
N ALA A 54 -0.02 7.41 3.18
CA ALA A 54 0.13 6.14 2.49
C ALA A 54 -0.71 6.09 1.20
N ASN A 55 -1.98 6.50 1.23
CA ASN A 55 -2.84 6.60 0.05
C ASN A 55 -2.26 7.53 -1.02
N ARG A 56 -1.74 8.70 -0.60
CA ARG A 56 -1.09 9.64 -1.51
C ARG A 56 0.11 9.01 -2.21
N ARG A 57 0.89 8.18 -1.49
CA ARG A 57 2.04 7.49 -2.06
C ARG A 57 1.69 6.38 -3.04
N ILE A 58 0.57 5.68 -2.83
CA ILE A 58 0.04 4.69 -3.80
C ILE A 58 -0.39 5.40 -5.09
N ALA A 59 -1.08 6.53 -4.95
CA ALA A 59 -1.62 7.30 -6.07
C ALA A 59 -0.54 8.04 -6.88
N GLU A 60 0.62 8.32 -6.29
CA GLU A 60 1.77 8.91 -6.98
C GLU A 60 2.26 7.93 -8.06
N ARG A 61 2.30 8.39 -9.31
CA ARG A 61 2.45 7.53 -10.50
C ARG A 61 3.88 7.02 -10.64
#